data_AF-A0AAV8EGF1-F1
#
_entry.id   AF-A0AAV8EGF1-F1
#
_cell.length_a   1.000
_cell.length_b   1.000
_cell.length_c   1.000
_cell.angle_alpha   90.00
_cell.angle_beta   90.00
_cell.angle_gamma   90.00
#
_symmetry.space_group_name_H-M   'P 1'
#
loop_
_entity.id
_entity.type
_entity.pdbx_description
1 polymer ?
#
loop_
_entity_poly.entity_id
_entity_poly.type
_entity_poly.pdbx_seq_one_letter_code
_entity_poly.pdbx_strand_id
1 'polypeptide(L)'
;MSFLLLILLALVVATSEETEAEALLKWKSSLYQPGSLASWAIRNGTSPCSWYGISCDQAGNVVQISLQSSSINGTLNSLNFSSFHNLISLNLSDNILQGSIPSGISNLSKLNSLDLGTNSFGNFVPP
;
A
#
# COMPACT_ATOMS: atom_id res chain seq x y z
N MET A 1 30.37 -40.78 11.12
CA MET A 1 30.21 -39.37 11.57
C MET A 1 30.79 -38.51 10.46
N SER A 2 29.93 -37.92 9.64
CA SER A 2 29.78 -36.46 9.49
C SER A 2 31.06 -35.82 8.92
N PHE A 3 31.07 -35.20 7.75
CA PHE A 3 30.19 -34.13 7.32
C PHE A 3 30.03 -34.19 5.79
N LEU A 4 28.85 -34.61 5.31
CA LEU A 4 28.36 -34.13 4.03
C LEU A 4 28.20 -32.62 4.20
N LEU A 5 29.09 -31.85 3.60
CA LEU A 5 28.96 -30.40 3.48
C LEU A 5 27.74 -30.14 2.58
N LEU A 6 26.58 -30.05 3.22
CA LEU A 6 25.34 -29.52 2.67
C LEU A 6 25.64 -28.09 2.21
N ILE A 7 26.03 -27.94 0.95
CA ILE A 7 25.77 -26.72 0.20
C ILE A 7 24.25 -26.72 -0.01
N LEU A 8 23.52 -26.40 1.05
CA LEU A 8 22.28 -25.68 0.93
C LEU A 8 22.68 -24.36 0.28
N LEU A 9 22.71 -24.36 -1.06
CA LEU A 9 22.32 -23.16 -1.77
C LEU A 9 20.95 -22.87 -1.18
N ALA A 10 20.90 -21.96 -0.22
CA ALA A 10 19.67 -21.24 0.03
C ALA A 10 19.29 -20.76 -1.37
N LEU A 11 18.30 -21.42 -1.97
CA LEU A 11 17.32 -20.69 -2.73
C LEU A 11 16.85 -19.64 -1.74
N VAL A 12 17.56 -18.51 -1.74
CA VAL A 12 16.91 -17.24 -1.60
C VAL A 12 15.89 -17.31 -2.73
N VAL A 13 14.71 -17.84 -2.42
CA VAL A 13 13.52 -17.44 -3.14
C VAL A 13 13.58 -15.94 -2.94
N ALA A 14 14.14 -15.23 -3.91
CA ALA A 14 13.95 -13.81 -4.01
C ALA A 14 12.44 -13.71 -4.19
N THR A 15 11.73 -13.59 -3.08
CA THR A 15 10.39 -13.03 -3.10
C THR A 15 10.63 -11.68 -3.74
N SER A 16 10.32 -11.55 -5.03
CA SER A 16 10.37 -10.25 -5.69
C SER A 16 9.56 -9.33 -4.78
N GLU A 17 10.21 -8.32 -4.21
CA GLU A 17 9.52 -7.38 -3.34
C GLU A 17 8.33 -6.83 -4.10
N GLU A 18 7.14 -6.88 -3.48
CA GLU A 18 5.92 -6.36 -4.08
C GLU A 18 6.14 -4.86 -4.32
N THR A 19 6.07 -4.46 -5.58
CA THR A 19 6.27 -3.06 -5.97
C THR A 19 5.15 -2.19 -5.43
N GLU A 20 5.39 -0.87 -5.32
CA GLU A 20 4.34 0.09 -4.93
C GLU A 20 3.09 -0.03 -5.82
N ALA A 21 3.28 -0.23 -7.13
CA ALA A 21 2.19 -0.38 -8.08
C ALA A 21 1.38 -1.67 -7.85
N GLU A 22 2.05 -2.79 -7.58
CA GLU A 22 1.40 -4.08 -7.28
C GLU A 22 0.61 -4.00 -5.97
N ALA A 23 1.18 -3.41 -4.92
CA ALA A 23 0.51 -3.21 -3.63
C ALA A 23 -0.77 -2.36 -3.78
N LEU A 24 -0.70 -1.26 -4.53
CA LEU A 24 -1.86 -0.41 -4.83
C LEU A 24 -2.93 -1.14 -5.66
N LEU A 25 -2.54 -1.94 -6.66
CA LEU A 25 -3.49 -2.69 -7.49
C LEU A 25 -4.14 -3.85 -6.75
N LYS A 26 -3.39 -4.52 -5.87
CA LYS A 26 -3.92 -5.54 -4.97
C LYS A 26 -4.89 -4.97 -3.96
N TRP A 27 -4.62 -3.77 -3.45
CA TRP A 27 -5.61 -3.07 -2.64
C TRP A 27 -6.85 -2.72 -3.47
N LYS A 28 -6.68 -2.12 -4.65
CA LYS A 28 -7.78 -1.78 -5.56
C LYS A 28 -8.68 -2.98 -5.87
N SER A 29 -8.11 -4.15 -6.14
CA SER A 29 -8.89 -5.36 -6.46
C SER A 29 -9.70 -5.91 -5.28
N SER A 30 -9.35 -5.54 -4.04
CA SER A 30 -10.09 -5.91 -2.83
C SER A 30 -11.27 -4.97 -2.50
N LEU A 31 -11.33 -3.80 -3.14
CA LEU A 31 -12.33 -2.77 -2.86
C LEU A 31 -13.67 -3.07 -3.55
N TYR A 32 -14.76 -2.57 -2.96
CA TYR A 32 -16.09 -2.67 -3.55
C TYR A 32 -16.28 -1.59 -4.61
N GLN A 33 -16.36 -1.99 -5.88
CA GLN A 33 -16.59 -1.12 -7.05
C GLN A 33 -15.74 0.17 -7.06
N PRO A 34 -14.39 0.07 -7.16
CA PRO A 34 -13.47 1.22 -7.03
C PRO A 34 -13.41 2.09 -8.30
N GLY A 35 -14.55 2.62 -8.74
CA GLY A 35 -14.67 3.40 -9.99
C GLY A 35 -13.84 4.68 -9.97
N SER A 36 -13.70 5.34 -8.82
CA SER A 36 -12.86 6.52 -8.63
C SER A 36 -11.37 6.25 -8.90
N LEU A 37 -10.92 4.99 -8.80
CA LEU A 37 -9.55 4.57 -9.04
C LEU A 37 -9.33 4.08 -10.48
N ALA A 38 -10.17 4.46 -11.45
CA ALA A 38 -10.07 3.99 -12.84
C ALA A 38 -8.68 4.20 -13.47
N SER A 39 -7.95 5.26 -13.10
CA SER A 39 -6.61 5.54 -13.61
C SER A 39 -5.54 4.55 -13.12
N TRP A 40 -5.80 3.82 -12.02
CA TRP A 40 -4.86 2.86 -11.44
C TRP A 40 -4.82 1.60 -12.32
N ALA A 41 -3.89 1.56 -13.26
CA ALA A 41 -3.67 0.44 -14.16
C ALA A 41 -2.23 0.44 -14.66
N ILE A 42 -1.63 -0.74 -14.76
CA ILE A 42 -0.37 -0.91 -15.52
C ILE A 42 -0.73 -0.89 -17.00
N ARG A 43 -0.33 0.17 -17.70
CA ARG A 43 -0.33 0.25 -19.16
C ARG A 43 1.13 0.30 -19.61
N ASN A 44 1.69 -0.85 -19.98
CA ASN A 44 3.07 -0.96 -20.51
C ASN A 44 4.16 -0.43 -19.56
N GLY A 45 4.18 -0.91 -18.31
CA GLY A 45 5.23 -0.51 -17.34
C GLY A 45 5.09 0.91 -16.79
N THR A 46 3.87 1.48 -16.84
CA THR A 46 3.60 2.79 -16.26
C THR A 46 3.77 2.76 -14.76
N SER A 47 4.59 3.70 -14.28
CA SER A 47 4.75 4.00 -12.86
C SER A 47 3.44 4.52 -12.25
N PRO A 48 3.17 4.22 -10.95
CA PRO A 48 1.98 4.70 -10.24
C PRO A 48 1.95 6.22 -10.08
N CYS A 49 3.05 6.93 -10.35
CA CYS A 49 3.15 8.39 -10.21
C CYS A 49 2.19 9.19 -11.10
N SER A 50 1.58 8.56 -12.09
CA SER A 50 0.56 9.18 -12.96
C SER A 50 -0.87 8.89 -12.52
N TRP A 51 -1.05 8.06 -11.48
CA TRP A 51 -2.37 7.66 -11.02
C TRP A 51 -3.01 8.74 -10.15
N TYR A 52 -4.34 8.84 -10.24
CA TYR A 52 -5.15 9.72 -9.41
C TYR A 52 -4.81 9.52 -7.93
N GLY A 53 -4.50 10.63 -7.25
CA GLY A 53 -4.16 10.65 -5.83
C GLY A 53 -2.74 10.21 -5.49
N ILE A 54 -1.87 9.91 -6.46
CA ILE A 54 -0.48 9.51 -6.21
C ILE A 54 0.47 10.68 -6.54
N SER A 55 1.44 10.93 -5.67
CA SER A 55 2.59 11.79 -5.97
C SER A 55 3.89 11.10 -5.62
N CYS A 56 4.91 11.34 -6.44
CA CYS A 56 6.21 10.71 -6.30
C CYS A 56 7.34 11.72 -6.15
N ASP A 57 8.47 11.24 -5.63
CA ASP A 57 9.73 11.98 -5.65
C ASP A 57 10.38 11.95 -7.05
N GLN A 58 11.57 12.56 -7.16
CA GLN A 58 12.36 12.62 -8.40
C GLN A 58 12.88 11.25 -8.86
N ALA A 59 12.98 10.27 -7.94
CA ALA A 59 13.38 8.90 -8.25
C ALA A 59 12.19 8.02 -8.65
N GLY A 60 10.95 8.53 -8.56
CA GLY A 60 9.73 7.82 -8.92
C GLY A 60 9.13 6.99 -7.79
N ASN A 61 9.57 7.16 -6.55
CA ASN A 61 8.98 6.47 -5.39
C ASN A 61 7.73 7.23 -4.91
N VAL A 62 6.70 6.52 -4.48
CA VAL A 62 5.49 7.13 -3.94
C VAL A 62 5.78 7.80 -2.59
N VAL A 63 5.56 9.12 -2.54
CA VAL A 63 5.73 9.93 -1.32
C VAL A 63 4.41 10.40 -0.73
N GLN A 64 3.34 10.42 -1.54
CA GLN A 64 2.01 10.80 -1.07
C GLN A 64 0.93 9.98 -1.75
N ILE A 65 -0.03 9.51 -0.93
CA ILE A 65 -1.30 8.94 -1.37
C ILE A 65 -2.41 9.81 -0.78
N SER A 66 -3.19 10.46 -1.64
CA SER A 66 -4.28 11.35 -1.25
C SER A 66 -5.54 11.01 -2.02
N LEU A 67 -6.46 10.32 -1.35
CA LEU A 67 -7.72 9.81 -1.89
C LEU A 67 -8.91 10.29 -1.04
N GLN A 68 -8.79 11.50 -0.48
CA GLN A 68 -9.88 12.12 0.27
C GLN A 68 -11.16 12.18 -0.59
N SER A 69 -12.32 11.92 0.02
CA SER A 69 -13.64 12.05 -0.64
C SER A 69 -13.76 11.25 -1.96
N SER A 70 -13.04 10.13 -2.07
CA SER A 70 -12.96 9.33 -3.30
C SER A 70 -13.99 8.20 -3.35
N SER A 71 -14.96 8.16 -2.43
CA SER A 71 -15.99 7.12 -2.33
C SER A 71 -15.41 5.70 -2.28
N ILE A 72 -14.22 5.54 -1.72
CA ILE A 72 -13.55 4.25 -1.60
C ILE A 72 -14.28 3.43 -0.52
N ASN A 73 -14.72 2.23 -0.88
CA ASN A 73 -15.44 1.33 0.00
C ASN A 73 -14.70 0.00 0.14
N GLY A 74 -14.38 -0.40 1.37
CA GLY A 74 -13.66 -1.65 1.64
C GLY A 74 -12.81 -1.59 2.92
N THR A 75 -11.68 -2.30 2.92
CA THR A 75 -10.76 -2.36 4.05
C THR A 75 -9.32 -2.07 3.61
N LEU A 76 -8.42 -1.87 4.56
CA LEU A 76 -6.99 -1.70 4.28
C LEU A 76 -6.21 -3.03 4.32
N ASN A 77 -6.85 -4.16 4.62
CA ASN A 77 -6.18 -5.43 4.90
C ASN A 77 -5.34 -5.98 3.74
N SER A 78 -5.68 -5.63 2.50
CA SER A 78 -4.95 -6.07 1.29
C SER A 78 -3.87 -5.09 0.84
N LEU A 79 -3.74 -3.93 1.49
CA LEU A 79 -2.70 -2.95 1.19
C LEU A 79 -1.42 -3.32 1.97
N ASN A 80 -0.37 -3.68 1.24
CA ASN A 80 0.92 -3.96 1.85
C ASN A 80 1.69 -2.65 2.08
N PHE A 81 1.61 -2.14 3.31
CA PHE A 81 2.31 -0.91 3.70
C PHE A 81 3.84 -1.01 3.60
N SER A 82 4.42 -2.22 3.65
CA SER A 82 5.86 -2.42 3.53
C SER A 82 6.40 -1.97 2.17
N SER A 83 5.57 -1.91 1.12
CA SER A 83 6.01 -1.49 -0.22
C SER A 83 6.27 0.03 -0.32
N PHE A 84 5.82 0.84 0.64
CA PHE A 84 5.86 2.31 0.55
C PHE A 84 6.88 2.93 1.52
N HIS A 85 8.14 2.54 1.41
CA HIS A 85 9.23 3.00 2.31
C HIS A 85 9.48 4.52 2.29
N ASN A 86 9.04 5.20 1.22
CA ASN A 86 9.22 6.64 1.04
C ASN A 86 7.96 7.45 1.31
N LEU A 87 6.86 6.82 1.77
CA LEU A 87 5.60 7.52 2.01
C LEU A 87 5.72 8.52 3.16
N ILE A 88 5.41 9.78 2.87
CA ILE A 88 5.44 10.91 3.81
C ILE A 88 4.02 11.27 4.25
N SER A 89 3.05 11.16 3.34
CA SER A 89 1.65 11.53 3.60
C SER A 89 0.66 10.50 3.08
N LEU A 90 -0.25 10.06 3.95
CA LEU A 90 -1.39 9.21 3.63
C LEU A 90 -2.69 9.90 4.06
N ASN A 91 -3.50 10.32 3.10
CA ASN A 91 -4.83 10.87 3.34
C ASN A 91 -5.89 10.00 2.66
N LEU A 92 -6.65 9.28 3.46
CA LEU A 92 -7.80 8.46 3.04
C LEU A 92 -9.10 8.95 3.68
N SER A 93 -9.13 10.19 4.17
CA SER A 93 -10.27 10.74 4.88
C SER A 93 -11.53 10.82 4.01
N ASP A 94 -12.70 10.85 4.65
CA ASP A 94 -13.99 11.00 3.97
C ASP A 94 -14.24 9.91 2.91
N ASN A 95 -14.11 8.66 3.34
CA ASN A 95 -14.38 7.48 2.53
C ASN A 95 -15.28 6.51 3.31
N ILE A 96 -15.52 5.33 2.74
CA ILE A 96 -16.34 4.26 3.33
C ILE A 96 -15.42 3.09 3.72
N LEU A 97 -14.21 3.39 4.22
CA LEU A 97 -13.30 2.37 4.70
C LEU A 97 -13.74 1.88 6.08
N GLN A 98 -13.62 0.58 6.31
CA GLN A 98 -14.07 -0.07 7.54
C GLN A 98 -13.09 -1.16 8.00
N GLY A 99 -13.36 -1.74 9.18
CA GLY A 99 -12.53 -2.77 9.80
C GLY A 99 -11.42 -2.18 10.67
N SER A 100 -10.38 -2.97 10.91
CA SER A 100 -9.18 -2.55 11.66
C SER A 100 -8.16 -1.89 10.76
N ILE A 101 -7.38 -0.96 11.31
CA ILE A 101 -6.16 -0.45 10.68
C ILE A 101 -5.09 -1.57 10.78
N PRO A 102 -4.54 -2.09 9.65
CA PRO A 102 -3.53 -3.14 9.70
C PRO A 102 -2.28 -2.67 10.43
N SER A 103 -1.72 -3.52 11.31
CA SER A 103 -0.49 -3.19 12.07
C SER A 103 0.69 -2.85 11.17
N GLY A 104 0.72 -3.37 9.93
CA GLY A 104 1.73 -3.03 8.92
C GLY A 104 1.82 -1.54 8.61
N ILE A 105 0.85 -0.71 8.99
CA ILE A 105 0.96 0.76 8.89
C ILE A 105 2.19 1.30 9.63
N SER A 106 2.70 0.59 10.65
CA SER A 106 3.94 0.93 11.35
C SER A 106 5.21 0.81 10.49
N ASN A 107 5.13 0.11 9.34
CA ASN A 107 6.25 -0.02 8.41
C ASN A 107 6.50 1.25 7.59
N LEU A 108 5.57 2.21 7.62
CA LEU A 108 5.70 3.51 6.97
C LEU A 108 6.62 4.43 7.81
N SER A 109 7.91 4.10 7.85
CA SER A 109 8.90 4.73 8.74
C SER A 109 9.15 6.23 8.47
N LYS A 110 8.75 6.75 7.30
CA LYS A 110 8.86 8.17 6.93
C LYS A 110 7.54 8.94 7.02
N LEU A 111 6.45 8.29 7.44
CA LEU A 111 5.13 8.89 7.49
C LEU A 111 5.10 10.03 8.51
N ASN A 112 4.74 11.23 8.06
CA ASN A 112 4.62 12.42 8.89
C ASN A 112 3.16 12.91 8.98
N SER A 113 2.32 12.54 8.02
CA SER A 113 0.90 12.89 7.98
C SER A 113 0.05 11.67 7.69
N LEU A 114 -0.86 11.35 8.61
CA LEU A 114 -1.84 10.29 8.47
C LEU A 114 -3.23 10.85 8.76
N ASP A 115 -4.10 10.86 7.75
CA ASP A 115 -5.51 11.21 7.91
C ASP A 115 -6.39 10.06 7.45
N LEU A 116 -7.08 9.46 8.41
CA LEU A 116 -8.05 8.39 8.24
C LEU A 116 -9.46 8.82 8.70
N GLY A 117 -9.66 10.11 8.98
CA GLY A 117 -10.89 10.65 9.54
C GLY A 117 -12.11 10.44 8.64
N THR A 118 -13.31 10.54 9.21
CA THR A 118 -14.57 10.40 8.45
C THR A 118 -14.60 9.09 7.63
N ASN A 119 -14.24 7.99 8.28
CA ASN A 119 -14.38 6.62 7.82
C ASN A 119 -15.08 5.80 8.92
N SER A 120 -15.34 4.52 8.65
CA SER A 120 -15.98 3.57 9.55
C SER A 120 -14.99 2.57 10.17
N PHE A 121 -13.75 3.00 10.42
CA PHE A 121 -12.78 2.17 11.15
C PHE A 121 -13.31 1.87 12.55
N GLY A 122 -13.22 0.61 12.97
CA GLY A 122 -13.66 0.18 14.30
C GLY A 122 -12.77 0.73 15.42
N ASN A 123 -13.20 0.58 16.67
CA ASN A 123 -12.57 1.12 17.90
C ASN A 123 -11.13 0.66 18.21
N PHE A 124 -10.39 0.11 17.26
CA PHE A 124 -9.00 -0.33 17.42
C PHE A 124 -8.07 0.68 16.76
N VAL A 125 -7.62 1.66 17.53
CA VAL A 125 -6.35 2.34 17.27
C VAL A 125 -5.24 1.30 17.52
N PRO A 126 -4.40 0.93 16.53
CA PRO A 126 -3.26 0.04 16.77
C PRO A 126 -2.29 0.69 17.78
N PRO A 127 -1.69 -0.08 18.70
CA PRO A 127 -0.69 0.44 19.65
C PRO A 127 0.58 0.93 18.95
#